data_AF-A0AAN6P7K2-F1
#
_entry.id   AF-A0AAN6P7K2-F1
#
_cell.length_a   1.000
_cell.length_b   1.000
_cell.length_c   1.000
_cell.angle_alpha   90.00
_cell.angle_beta   90.00
_cell.angle_gamma   90.00
#
_symmetry.space_group_name_H-M   'P 1'
#
loop_
_entity.id
_entity.type
_entity.pdbx_description
1 polymer ?
#
loop_
_entity_poly.entity_id
_entity_poly.type
_entity_poly.pdbx_seq_one_letter_code
_entity_poly.pdbx_strand_id
1 'polypeptide(L)'
;MVLHNYFYRRWFRPYQNEIEAYRFFCKFITLYDLPEDALEGSLSESTVSTFVAMHKDICAEAETRRGIYTERLAAGDPEMAEKQRQDYPYGLNPKFYLVQPLFRALLVIVDLKDYDTEDSATVGRLPVSLVRTGIEDGLSSPITFKSIAAKIDGYAGETQAVVETDLETAVDFILGLEEREHAVFGSQPDTTTAVGLHRWENIEQEWREEWGESLVGPSSQWVDPAQFPV
;
A
#
# COMPACT_ATOMS: atom_id res chain seq x y z
N MET A 1 2.67 -10.02 -10.93
CA MET A 1 3.32 -10.92 -9.96
C MET A 1 4.66 -10.36 -9.48
N VAL A 2 5.57 -9.99 -10.38
CA VAL A 2 6.92 -9.51 -10.05
C VAL A 2 6.94 -8.22 -9.21
N LEU A 3 6.17 -7.20 -9.57
CA LEU A 3 6.06 -5.98 -8.75
C LEU A 3 5.57 -6.28 -7.33
N HIS A 4 4.50 -7.06 -7.18
CA HIS A 4 4.00 -7.44 -5.85
C HIS A 4 5.13 -8.07 -5.01
N ASN A 5 5.82 -9.07 -5.56
CA ASN A 5 6.92 -9.74 -4.86
C ASN A 5 8.04 -8.77 -4.47
N TYR A 6 8.38 -7.84 -5.36
CA TYR A 6 9.40 -6.82 -5.11
C TYR A 6 9.03 -5.91 -3.94
N PHE A 7 7.82 -5.34 -3.97
CA PHE A 7 7.32 -4.46 -2.91
C PHE A 7 7.22 -5.18 -1.57
N TYR A 8 6.61 -6.37 -1.54
CA TYR A 8 6.41 -7.12 -0.30
C TYR A 8 7.72 -7.58 0.32
N ARG A 9 8.72 -8.00 -0.47
CA ARG A 9 10.04 -8.38 0.08
C ARG A 9 10.76 -7.23 0.78
N ARG A 10 10.55 -5.98 0.33
CA ARG A 10 11.18 -4.79 0.92
C ARG A 10 10.38 -4.22 2.10
N TRP A 11 9.06 -4.27 2.02
CA TRP A 11 8.18 -3.70 3.04
C TRP A 11 7.91 -4.66 4.21
N PHE A 12 7.78 -5.95 3.94
CA PHE A 12 7.43 -6.93 4.96
C PHE A 12 8.59 -7.08 5.95
N ARG A 13 8.33 -6.61 7.17
CA ARG A 13 9.21 -6.78 8.32
C ARG A 13 8.47 -7.66 9.32
N PRO A 14 8.89 -8.92 9.49
CA PRO A 14 8.27 -9.79 10.48
C PRO A 14 8.20 -9.10 11.84
N TYR A 15 7.05 -9.20 12.51
CA TYR A 15 6.77 -8.60 13.83
C TYR A 15 6.77 -7.07 13.91
N GLN A 16 7.01 -6.35 12.80
CA GLN A 16 6.99 -4.88 12.75
C GLN A 16 5.86 -4.38 11.83
N ASN A 17 5.71 -5.03 10.66
CA ASN A 17 4.68 -4.73 9.67
C ASN A 17 3.90 -6.02 9.40
N GLU A 18 2.72 -6.16 10.03
CA GLU A 18 1.94 -7.39 9.98
C GLU A 18 1.05 -7.45 8.73
N ILE A 19 1.40 -8.32 7.77
CA ILE A 19 0.48 -8.79 6.72
C ILE A 19 -0.73 -9.50 7.36
N GLU A 20 -0.56 -10.09 8.56
CA GLU A 20 -1.61 -10.78 9.32
C GLU A 20 -2.81 -9.88 9.66
N ALA A 21 -2.63 -8.56 9.70
CA ALA A 21 -3.71 -7.59 9.89
C ALA A 21 -4.34 -7.10 8.57
N TYR A 22 -4.10 -7.78 7.43
CA TYR A 22 -4.52 -7.34 6.09
C TYR A 22 -4.03 -5.92 5.73
N ARG A 23 -2.86 -5.53 6.27
CA ARG A 23 -2.24 -4.26 5.88
C ARG A 23 -1.59 -4.41 4.51
N PHE A 24 -1.96 -3.53 3.60
CA PHE A 24 -1.37 -3.44 2.27
C PHE A 24 -0.50 -2.19 2.20
N PHE A 25 0.77 -2.33 1.80
CA PHE A 25 1.66 -1.19 1.56
C PHE A 25 1.23 -0.38 0.33
N CYS A 26 0.78 -1.09 -0.71
CA CYS A 26 0.33 -0.51 -1.96
C CYS A 26 -0.84 -1.31 -2.53
N LYS A 27 -1.61 -0.67 -3.41
CA LYS A 27 -2.65 -1.32 -4.21
C LYS A 27 -2.36 -1.10 -5.68
N PHE A 28 -2.23 -2.18 -6.43
CA PHE A 28 -2.01 -2.13 -7.87
C PHE A 28 -3.36 -1.95 -8.58
N ILE A 29 -3.39 -1.01 -9.51
CA ILE A 29 -4.51 -0.77 -10.40
C ILE A 29 -3.96 -0.77 -11.82
N THR A 30 -4.40 -1.73 -12.62
CA THR A 30 -4.12 -1.74 -14.05
C THR A 30 -5.25 -1.02 -14.75
N LEU A 31 -4.92 0.03 -15.49
CA LEU A 31 -5.88 0.76 -16.31
C LEU A 31 -5.89 0.16 -17.71
N TYR A 32 -7.09 -0.17 -18.17
CA TYR A 32 -7.35 -0.58 -19.54
C TYR A 32 -8.05 0.57 -20.26
N ASP A 33 -7.91 0.63 -21.58
CA ASP A 33 -8.62 1.59 -22.45
C ASP A 33 -8.32 3.07 -22.17
N LEU A 34 -7.04 3.38 -21.89
CA LEU A 34 -6.57 4.77 -21.88
C LEU A 34 -6.67 5.38 -23.29
N PRO A 35 -6.99 6.68 -23.42
CA PRO A 35 -7.04 7.31 -24.73
C PRO A 35 -5.66 7.26 -25.41
N GLU A 36 -5.63 7.17 -26.75
CA GLU A 36 -4.40 6.91 -27.54
C GLU A 36 -3.27 7.92 -27.25
N ASP A 37 -3.62 9.16 -26.89
CA ASP A 37 -2.68 10.22 -26.50
C ASP A 37 -2.01 9.96 -25.13
N ALA A 38 -2.65 9.22 -24.24
CA ALA A 38 -2.04 8.73 -23.00
C ALA A 38 -1.14 7.50 -23.23
N LEU A 39 -1.25 6.86 -24.40
CA LEU A 39 -0.45 5.71 -24.80
C LEU A 39 0.76 6.09 -25.66
N GLU A 40 0.83 7.29 -26.26
CA GLU A 40 1.95 7.72 -27.10
C GLU A 40 2.69 8.95 -26.54
N GLY A 41 3.59 8.73 -25.58
CA GLY A 41 4.54 9.76 -25.13
C GLY A 41 4.83 9.72 -23.62
N SER A 42 5.70 10.64 -23.16
CA SER A 42 5.92 10.92 -21.75
C SER A 42 4.60 11.29 -21.05
N LEU A 43 4.41 10.86 -19.80
CA LEU A 43 3.21 11.15 -18.99
C LEU A 43 2.84 12.64 -19.03
N SER A 44 1.75 12.96 -19.73
CA SER A 44 1.26 14.33 -19.81
C SER A 44 0.71 14.81 -18.45
N GLU A 45 0.75 16.11 -18.20
CA GLU A 45 0.21 16.70 -16.96
C GLU A 45 -1.30 16.46 -16.82
N SER A 46 -2.02 16.38 -17.95
CA SER A 46 -3.44 16.02 -18.01
C SER A 46 -3.70 14.57 -17.57
N THR A 47 -2.86 13.64 -18.05
CA THR A 47 -2.93 12.22 -17.68
C THR A 47 -2.65 12.04 -16.18
N VAL A 48 -1.60 12.67 -15.68
CA VAL A 48 -1.27 12.65 -14.23
C VAL A 48 -2.42 13.21 -13.41
N SER A 49 -3.02 14.34 -13.83
CA SER A 49 -4.16 14.95 -13.14
C SER A 49 -5.36 14.01 -13.08
N THR A 50 -5.62 13.27 -14.16
CA THR A 50 -6.67 12.25 -14.21
C THR A 50 -6.40 11.12 -13.19
N PHE A 51 -5.18 10.62 -13.11
CA PHE A 51 -4.82 9.57 -12.15
C PHE A 51 -4.89 10.05 -10.70
N VAL A 52 -4.47 11.30 -10.44
CA VAL A 52 -4.62 11.93 -9.13
C VAL A 52 -6.09 12.06 -8.75
N ALA A 53 -6.97 12.50 -9.67
CA ALA A 53 -8.40 12.60 -9.42
C ALA A 53 -9.02 11.23 -9.12
N MET A 54 -8.72 10.21 -9.93
CA MET A 54 -9.19 8.84 -9.71
C MET A 54 -8.76 8.30 -8.35
N HIS A 55 -7.50 8.51 -7.94
CA HIS A 55 -7.01 8.08 -6.62
C HIS A 55 -7.76 8.76 -5.47
N LYS A 56 -8.02 10.06 -5.60
CA LYS A 56 -8.81 10.82 -4.63
C LYS A 56 -10.22 10.23 -4.49
N ASP A 57 -10.86 9.91 -5.61
CA ASP A 57 -12.21 9.32 -5.62
C ASP A 57 -12.21 7.92 -4.98
N ILE A 58 -11.21 7.08 -5.27
CA ILE A 58 -11.08 5.75 -4.65
C ILE A 58 -10.91 5.88 -3.12
N CYS A 59 -10.05 6.79 -2.67
CA CYS A 59 -9.85 7.03 -1.24
C CYS A 59 -11.12 7.55 -0.57
N ALA A 60 -11.83 8.49 -1.22
CA ALA A 60 -13.08 9.05 -0.70
C ALA A 60 -14.20 8.00 -0.62
N GLU A 61 -14.33 7.13 -1.63
CA GLU A 61 -15.30 6.03 -1.63
C GLU A 61 -14.99 5.01 -0.53
N ALA A 62 -13.71 4.67 -0.33
CA ALA A 62 -13.29 3.76 0.75
C ALA A 62 -13.66 4.31 2.14
N GLU A 63 -13.39 5.59 2.38
CA GLU A 63 -13.76 6.26 3.64
C GLU A 63 -15.29 6.35 3.81
N THR A 64 -16.03 6.67 2.73
CA THR A 64 -17.50 6.73 2.74
C THR A 64 -18.11 5.38 3.12
N ARG A 65 -17.64 4.30 2.48
CA ARG A 65 -18.09 2.93 2.80
C ARG A 65 -17.76 2.57 4.24
N ARG A 66 -16.57 2.90 4.73
CA ARG A 66 -16.20 2.66 6.13
C ARG A 66 -17.16 3.37 7.09
N GLY A 67 -17.52 4.61 6.80
CA GLY A 67 -18.51 5.37 7.57
C GLY A 67 -19.87 4.66 7.63
N ILE A 68 -20.40 4.26 6.46
CA ILE A 68 -21.67 3.52 6.36
C ILE A 68 -21.61 2.22 7.17
N TYR A 69 -20.53 1.44 7.05
CA TYR A 69 -20.38 0.20 7.82
C TYR A 69 -20.31 0.45 9.33
N THR A 70 -19.63 1.52 9.75
CA THR A 70 -19.53 1.91 11.16
C THR A 70 -20.90 2.27 11.73
N GLU A 71 -21.69 3.07 11.01
CA GLU A 71 -23.04 3.47 11.42
C GLU A 71 -23.99 2.28 11.48
N ARG A 72 -23.99 1.41 10.47
CA ARG A 72 -24.85 0.21 10.44
C ARG A 72 -24.54 -0.74 11.61
N LEU A 73 -23.25 -0.91 11.94
CA LEU A 73 -22.85 -1.72 13.09
C LEU A 73 -23.28 -1.09 14.41
N ALA A 74 -23.10 0.23 14.57
CA ALA A 74 -23.54 0.95 15.77
C ALA A 74 -25.06 0.88 15.96
N ALA A 75 -25.83 0.82 14.86
CA ALA A 75 -27.28 0.67 14.87
C ALA A 75 -27.77 -0.77 15.14
N GLY A 76 -26.86 -1.75 15.24
CA GLY A 76 -27.23 -3.16 15.47
C GLY A 76 -27.88 -3.83 14.27
N ASP A 77 -27.50 -3.45 13.04
CA ASP A 77 -28.03 -4.02 11.81
C ASP A 77 -27.85 -5.56 11.76
N PRO A 78 -28.95 -6.35 11.69
CA PRO A 78 -28.89 -7.81 11.69
C PRO A 78 -28.13 -8.41 10.50
N GLU A 79 -28.17 -7.77 9.34
CA GLU A 79 -27.44 -8.22 8.14
C GLU A 79 -25.93 -8.06 8.35
N MET A 80 -25.50 -6.95 8.97
CA MET A 80 -24.10 -6.72 9.31
C MET A 80 -23.63 -7.66 10.42
N ALA A 81 -24.47 -7.93 11.42
CA ALA A 81 -24.16 -8.88 12.48
C ALA A 81 -24.06 -10.32 11.95
N GLU A 82 -24.84 -10.68 10.92
CA GLU A 82 -24.72 -11.96 10.22
C GLU A 82 -23.43 -12.01 9.38
N LYS A 83 -23.12 -10.97 8.60
CA LYS A 83 -21.85 -10.88 7.85
C LYS A 83 -20.63 -10.97 8.76
N GLN A 84 -20.62 -10.28 9.90
CA GLN A 84 -19.56 -10.42 10.89
C GLN A 84 -19.42 -11.83 11.47
N ARG A 85 -20.53 -12.58 11.60
CA ARG A 85 -20.52 -13.97 12.06
C ARG A 85 -20.09 -14.96 10.96
N GLN A 86 -20.51 -14.73 9.72
CA GLN A 86 -20.19 -15.60 8.57
C GLN A 86 -18.76 -15.42 8.10
N ASP A 87 -18.27 -14.18 8.09
CA ASP A 87 -16.89 -13.88 7.71
C ASP A 87 -15.91 -14.13 8.85
N TYR A 88 -16.24 -14.88 9.91
CA TYR A 88 -15.29 -15.18 10.99
C TYR A 88 -14.24 -16.19 10.50
N PRO A 89 -12.91 -15.94 10.66
CA PRO A 89 -12.28 -14.94 11.55
C PRO A 89 -12.04 -13.53 10.94
N TYR A 90 -12.35 -13.30 9.66
CA TYR A 90 -12.21 -12.05 8.89
C TYR A 90 -13.24 -10.95 9.20
N GLY A 91 -13.94 -11.02 10.32
CA GLY A 91 -15.16 -10.24 10.58
C GLY A 91 -15.00 -8.78 10.20
N LEU A 92 -15.85 -8.31 9.26
CA LEU A 92 -15.97 -6.93 8.77
C LEU A 92 -16.09 -5.93 9.93
N ASN A 93 -14.97 -5.57 10.53
CA ASN A 93 -14.90 -4.52 11.53
C ASN A 93 -14.30 -3.29 10.88
N PRO A 94 -15.09 -2.24 10.61
CA PRO A 94 -14.65 -1.05 9.88
C PRO A 94 -13.46 -0.36 10.56
N LYS A 95 -13.22 -0.59 11.86
CA LYS A 95 -12.05 -0.07 12.58
C LYS A 95 -10.71 -0.56 12.02
N PHE A 96 -10.70 -1.68 11.29
CA PHE A 96 -9.49 -2.26 10.70
C PHE A 96 -9.29 -1.88 9.22
N TYR A 97 -10.28 -1.24 8.58
CA TYR A 97 -10.20 -0.84 7.17
C TYR A 97 -9.88 0.66 7.07
N LEU A 98 -8.65 1.02 7.40
CA LEU A 98 -8.19 2.41 7.40
C LEU A 98 -7.40 2.73 6.13
N VAL A 99 -7.74 3.82 5.44
CA VAL A 99 -6.89 4.38 4.40
C VAL A 99 -5.86 5.29 5.07
N GLN A 100 -4.60 4.89 5.06
CA GLN A 100 -3.56 5.67 5.74
C GLN A 100 -3.32 7.03 5.05
N PRO A 101 -2.99 8.08 5.82
CA PRO A 101 -2.64 9.39 5.26
C PRO A 101 -1.60 9.34 4.15
N LEU A 102 -0.52 8.57 4.33
CA LEU A 102 0.53 8.41 3.33
C LEU A 102 0.03 7.79 2.01
N PHE A 103 -0.87 6.80 2.10
CA PHE A 103 -1.50 6.18 0.93
C PHE A 103 -2.27 7.20 0.09
N ARG A 104 -2.95 8.16 0.73
CA ARG A 104 -3.70 9.22 0.02
C ARG A 104 -2.79 10.24 -0.66
N ALA A 105 -1.56 10.39 -0.18
CA ALA A 105 -0.66 11.48 -0.54
C ALA A 105 0.18 11.19 -1.81
N LEU A 106 0.37 9.92 -2.17
CA LEU A 106 1.31 9.51 -3.22
C LEU A 106 0.72 8.51 -4.21
N LEU A 107 1.24 8.55 -5.42
CA LEU A 107 1.04 7.56 -6.48
C LEU A 107 2.38 7.21 -7.12
N VAL A 108 2.55 5.95 -7.51
CA VAL A 108 3.63 5.49 -8.38
C VAL A 108 2.99 5.06 -9.70
N ILE A 109 3.37 5.70 -10.80
CA ILE A 109 2.91 5.36 -12.14
C ILE A 109 4.03 4.59 -12.83
N VAL A 110 3.67 3.45 -13.38
CA VAL A 110 4.54 2.58 -14.17
C VAL A 110 3.99 2.55 -15.58
N ASP A 111 4.81 2.89 -16.58
CA ASP A 111 4.46 2.63 -17.98
C ASP A 111 4.65 1.13 -18.25
N LEU A 112 3.58 0.47 -18.71
CA LEU A 112 3.62 -0.95 -19.05
C LEU A 112 4.54 -1.25 -20.24
N LYS A 113 4.89 -0.26 -21.07
CA LYS A 113 5.86 -0.44 -22.15
C LYS A 113 7.28 -0.66 -21.64
N ASP A 114 7.60 -0.05 -20.50
CA ASP A 114 8.89 -0.19 -19.85
C ASP A 114 8.94 -1.44 -18.97
N TYR A 115 7.77 -2.05 -18.72
CA TYR A 115 7.59 -3.26 -17.92
C TYR A 115 7.50 -4.50 -18.83
N ASP A 116 8.62 -5.17 -19.03
CA ASP A 116 8.76 -6.37 -19.86
C ASP A 116 8.89 -7.66 -19.01
N THR A 117 9.91 -8.47 -19.26
CA THR A 117 10.13 -9.79 -18.69
C THR A 117 10.98 -9.73 -17.42
N GLU A 118 11.02 -8.58 -16.73
CA GLU A 118 11.83 -8.41 -15.53
C GLU A 118 11.45 -9.42 -14.47
N ASP A 119 12.46 -9.86 -13.72
CA ASP A 119 12.26 -10.65 -12.52
C ASP A 119 12.34 -9.76 -11.28
N SER A 120 12.07 -10.35 -10.11
CA SER A 120 12.09 -9.62 -8.85
C SER A 120 13.45 -9.02 -8.46
N ALA A 121 14.55 -9.40 -9.12
CA ALA A 121 15.88 -8.86 -8.88
C ALA A 121 16.20 -7.66 -9.78
N THR A 122 15.61 -7.57 -10.96
CA THR A 122 15.88 -6.50 -11.94
C THR A 122 14.81 -5.41 -11.98
N VAL A 123 13.58 -5.73 -11.57
CA VAL A 123 12.44 -4.80 -11.61
C VAL A 123 12.66 -3.49 -10.84
N GLY A 124 13.60 -3.44 -9.89
CA GLY A 124 13.95 -2.21 -9.18
C GLY A 124 14.50 -1.10 -10.09
N ARG A 125 15.04 -1.43 -11.26
CA ARG A 125 15.59 -0.45 -12.23
C ARG A 125 14.54 0.14 -13.17
N LEU A 126 13.30 -0.33 -13.06
CA LEU A 126 12.19 0.12 -13.89
C LEU A 126 11.98 1.63 -13.73
N PRO A 127 11.91 2.42 -14.81
CA PRO A 127 11.58 3.83 -14.71
C PRO A 127 10.14 4.00 -14.23
N VAL A 128 9.92 4.92 -13.31
CA VAL A 128 8.61 5.24 -12.74
C VAL A 128 8.43 6.74 -12.56
N SER A 129 7.17 7.18 -12.53
CA SER A 129 6.81 8.53 -12.10
C SER A 129 6.22 8.49 -10.70
N LEU A 130 6.88 9.16 -9.76
CA LEU A 130 6.40 9.34 -8.39
C LEU A 130 5.66 10.67 -8.29
N VAL A 131 4.39 10.62 -7.91
CA VAL A 131 3.46 11.76 -7.96
C VAL A 131 2.96 12.10 -6.56
N ARG A 132 2.99 13.39 -6.21
CA ARG A 132 2.27 13.95 -5.06
C ARG A 132 0.84 14.32 -5.45
N THR A 133 -0.14 13.82 -4.71
CA THR A 133 -1.58 14.03 -4.99
C THR A 133 -2.08 15.39 -4.49
N GLY A 134 -1.29 16.03 -3.62
CA GLY A 134 -1.65 17.26 -2.91
C GLY A 134 -2.52 17.03 -1.66
N ILE A 135 -2.84 15.79 -1.31
CA ILE A 135 -3.46 15.49 -0.01
C ILE A 135 -2.37 15.40 1.04
N GLU A 136 -2.38 16.33 2.00
CA GLU A 136 -1.44 16.35 3.12
C GLU A 136 -2.13 16.11 4.47
N ASP A 137 -3.46 15.99 4.49
CA ASP A 137 -4.24 15.81 5.72
C ASP A 137 -3.85 14.52 6.46
N GLY A 138 -3.46 14.70 7.73
CA GLY A 138 -3.07 13.61 8.62
C GLY A 138 -1.64 13.11 8.44
N LEU A 139 -0.83 13.73 7.56
CA LEU A 139 0.61 13.47 7.52
C LEU A 139 1.32 14.13 8.71
N SER A 140 2.37 13.49 9.21
CA SER A 140 3.24 14.05 10.25
C SER A 140 3.99 15.30 9.79
N SER A 141 4.28 15.40 8.50
CA SER A 141 4.94 16.55 7.86
C SER A 141 4.76 16.53 6.34
N PRO A 142 4.89 17.70 5.67
CA PRO A 142 4.79 17.78 4.21
C PRO A 142 5.75 16.84 3.49
N ILE A 143 5.36 16.39 2.30
CA ILE A 143 6.18 15.50 1.47
C ILE A 143 6.99 16.33 0.48
N THR A 144 8.31 16.15 0.53
CA THR A 144 9.25 16.78 -0.41
C THR A 144 10.21 15.74 -0.96
N PHE A 145 10.60 15.87 -2.23
CA PHE A 145 11.56 14.97 -2.87
C PHE A 145 13.04 15.29 -2.58
N LYS A 146 13.31 16.15 -1.60
CA LYS A 146 14.68 16.59 -1.27
C LYS A 146 15.61 15.42 -0.93
N SER A 147 15.10 14.40 -0.24
CA SER A 147 15.90 13.23 0.17
C SER A 147 16.33 12.36 -1.01
N ILE A 148 15.64 12.44 -2.15
CA ILE A 148 15.96 11.68 -3.38
C ILE A 148 16.46 12.58 -4.51
N ALA A 149 16.75 13.86 -4.25
CA ALA A 149 17.09 14.83 -5.30
C ALA A 149 18.27 14.41 -6.21
N ALA A 150 19.23 13.65 -5.67
CA ALA A 150 20.39 13.15 -6.41
C ALA A 150 20.08 11.94 -7.33
N LYS A 151 18.88 11.36 -7.20
CA LYS A 151 18.39 10.18 -7.93
C LYS A 151 17.14 10.48 -8.77
N ILE A 152 16.84 11.76 -8.97
CA ILE A 152 15.76 12.20 -9.86
C ILE A 152 16.36 12.34 -11.26
N ASP A 153 15.79 11.60 -12.21
CA ASP A 153 16.18 11.62 -13.62
C ASP A 153 15.51 12.79 -14.36
N GLY A 154 14.30 13.16 -13.92
CA GLY A 154 13.49 14.20 -14.57
C GLY A 154 12.32 14.69 -13.71
N TYR A 155 11.66 15.74 -14.20
CA TYR A 155 10.41 16.24 -13.63
C TYR A 155 9.36 16.26 -14.72
N ALA A 156 8.16 15.77 -14.40
CA ALA A 156 7.01 15.87 -15.31
C ALA A 156 6.15 17.08 -14.89
N GLY A 157 5.92 18.00 -15.83
CA GLY A 157 5.13 19.22 -15.62
C GLY A 157 5.86 20.35 -14.87
N GLU A 158 5.20 21.51 -14.76
CA GLU A 158 5.81 22.73 -14.20
C GLU A 158 5.83 22.74 -12.66
N THR A 159 4.94 21.98 -12.03
CA THR A 159 4.68 22.05 -10.59
C THR A 159 5.66 21.27 -9.71
N GLN A 160 6.63 20.55 -10.29
CA GLN A 160 7.52 19.59 -9.61
C GLN A 160 6.75 18.62 -8.68
N ALA A 161 5.47 18.39 -8.96
CA ALA A 161 4.64 17.44 -8.24
C ALA A 161 4.94 15.99 -8.66
N VAL A 162 5.52 15.83 -9.84
CA VAL A 162 5.93 14.56 -10.43
C VAL A 162 7.43 14.53 -10.62
N VAL A 163 8.07 13.44 -10.19
CA VAL A 163 9.48 13.17 -10.44
C VAL A 163 9.63 11.83 -11.13
N GLU A 164 10.55 11.77 -12.09
CA GLU A 164 10.96 10.55 -12.77
C GLU A 164 12.19 9.99 -12.07
N THR A 165 12.16 8.70 -11.76
CA THR A 165 13.22 7.97 -11.04
C THR A 165 13.06 6.47 -11.26
N ASP A 166 13.95 5.65 -10.70
CA ASP A 166 13.78 4.20 -10.71
C ASP A 166 12.84 3.71 -9.59
N LEU A 167 12.22 2.54 -9.81
CA LEU A 167 11.28 1.93 -8.88
C LEU A 167 11.90 1.74 -7.49
N GLU A 168 13.16 1.31 -7.42
CA GLU A 168 13.90 1.14 -6.18
C GLU A 168 13.94 2.42 -5.34
N THR A 169 14.29 3.54 -5.95
CA THR A 169 14.36 4.84 -5.31
C THR A 169 12.99 5.32 -4.85
N ALA A 170 11.96 5.11 -5.67
CA ALA A 170 10.58 5.44 -5.29
C ALA A 170 10.12 4.60 -4.09
N VAL A 171 10.39 3.29 -4.08
CA VAL A 171 10.03 2.41 -2.94
C VAL A 171 10.78 2.81 -1.69
N ASP A 172 12.10 3.04 -1.76
CA ASP A 172 12.90 3.44 -0.60
C ASP A 172 12.44 4.77 -0.01
N PHE A 173 12.07 5.71 -0.87
CA PHE A 173 11.49 6.97 -0.44
C PHE A 173 10.18 6.77 0.33
N ILE A 174 9.25 5.97 -0.21
CA ILE A 174 7.95 5.71 0.43
C ILE A 174 8.15 4.94 1.73
N LEU A 175 9.07 3.97 1.79
CA LEU A 175 9.42 3.25 3.02
C LEU A 175 9.97 4.20 4.08
N GLY A 176 10.84 5.14 3.71
CA GLY A 176 11.31 6.17 4.63
C GLY A 176 10.20 7.09 5.14
N LEU A 177 9.18 7.38 4.31
CA LEU A 177 7.99 8.10 4.75
C LEU A 177 7.12 7.26 5.69
N GLU A 178 6.91 5.97 5.40
CA GLU A 178 6.18 5.04 6.27
C GLU A 178 6.84 4.97 7.66
N GLU A 179 8.17 4.85 7.72
CA GLU A 179 8.93 4.89 8.98
C GLU A 179 8.74 6.21 9.73
N ARG A 180 8.74 7.33 9.01
CA ARG A 180 8.48 8.65 9.59
C ARG A 180 7.07 8.75 10.18
N GLU A 181 6.06 8.30 9.45
CA GLU A 181 4.67 8.31 9.94
C GLU A 181 4.50 7.36 11.13
N HIS A 182 5.11 6.17 11.07
CA HIS A 182 5.10 5.18 12.15
C HIS A 182 5.76 5.73 13.42
N ALA A 183 6.87 6.45 13.31
CA ALA A 183 7.54 7.06 14.45
C ALA A 183 6.67 8.10 15.19
N VAL A 184 5.71 8.72 14.51
CA VAL A 184 4.84 9.76 15.09
C VAL A 184 3.50 9.18 15.55
N PHE A 185 2.90 8.30 14.77
CA PHE A 185 1.53 7.80 14.99
C PHE A 185 1.46 6.35 15.49
N GLY A 186 2.59 5.64 15.49
CA GLY A 186 2.63 4.20 15.74
C GLY A 186 1.95 3.39 14.64
N SER A 187 1.69 2.11 14.92
CA SER A 187 0.97 1.22 14.01
C SER A 187 -0.52 1.60 13.93
N GLN A 188 -1.03 1.76 12.71
CA GLN A 188 -2.42 2.09 12.44
C GLN A 188 -3.04 1.06 11.47
N PRO A 189 -4.13 0.37 11.84
CA PRO A 189 -4.78 0.38 13.15
C PRO A 189 -3.87 -0.20 14.26
N ASP A 190 -4.18 0.09 15.52
CA ASP A 190 -3.45 -0.47 16.67
C ASP A 190 -3.62 -2.00 16.72
N THR A 191 -2.55 -2.70 16.36
CA THR A 191 -2.48 -4.16 16.29
C THR A 191 -2.48 -4.82 17.68
N THR A 192 -2.21 -4.08 18.76
CA THR A 192 -2.31 -4.63 20.12
C THR A 192 -3.76 -4.97 20.51
N THR A 193 -4.74 -4.39 19.82
CA THR A 193 -6.17 -4.74 19.96
C THR A 193 -6.64 -5.82 18.96
N ALA A 194 -5.76 -6.27 18.07
CA ALA A 194 -6.02 -7.30 17.07
C ALA A 194 -5.72 -8.73 17.59
N VAL A 195 -5.73 -8.92 18.92
CA VAL A 195 -5.65 -10.22 19.59
C VAL A 195 -6.82 -11.08 19.09
N GLY A 196 -6.56 -11.97 18.13
CA GLY A 196 -7.58 -12.83 17.53
C GLY A 196 -7.54 -12.98 16.01
N LEU A 197 -6.75 -12.17 15.28
CA LEU A 197 -6.54 -12.34 13.84
C LEU A 197 -5.39 -13.32 13.49
N HIS A 198 -4.99 -14.18 14.42
CA HIS A 198 -3.90 -15.14 14.22
C HIS A 198 -4.24 -16.16 13.11
N ARG A 199 -3.80 -15.85 11.88
CA ARG A 199 -4.00 -16.66 10.69
C ARG A 199 -2.69 -16.86 9.89
N TRP A 200 -1.54 -16.94 10.56
CA TRP A 200 -0.26 -17.23 9.89
C TRP A 200 -0.35 -18.53 9.06
N GLU A 201 -1.07 -19.54 9.54
CA GLU A 201 -1.16 -20.87 8.91
C GLU A 201 -1.88 -20.89 7.55
N ASN A 202 -2.86 -20.01 7.30
CA ASN A 202 -3.55 -19.98 6.01
C ASN A 202 -2.91 -19.02 5.00
N ILE A 203 -2.25 -17.96 5.47
CA ILE A 203 -1.51 -17.05 4.59
C ILE A 203 -0.34 -17.80 3.97
N GLU A 204 0.36 -18.67 4.71
CA GLU A 204 1.44 -19.49 4.15
C GLU A 204 0.94 -20.45 3.06
N GLN A 205 -0.24 -21.05 3.26
CA GLN A 205 -0.84 -21.94 2.28
C GLN A 205 -1.32 -21.20 1.03
N GLU A 206 -2.08 -20.10 1.19
CA GLU A 206 -2.51 -19.24 0.08
C GLU A 206 -1.30 -18.67 -0.67
N TRP A 207 -0.21 -18.30 0.04
CA TRP A 207 1.03 -17.86 -0.57
C TRP A 207 1.71 -18.95 -1.41
N ARG A 208 1.78 -20.17 -0.87
CA ARG A 208 2.38 -21.31 -1.56
C ARG A 208 1.57 -21.71 -2.80
N GLU A 209 0.24 -21.67 -2.69
CA GLU A 209 -0.69 -22.05 -3.76
C GLU A 209 -0.75 -21.00 -4.89
N GLU A 210 -0.74 -19.71 -4.57
CA GLU A 210 -0.80 -18.64 -5.56
C GLU A 210 0.57 -18.19 -6.11
N TRP A 211 1.67 -18.33 -5.32
CA TRP A 211 2.95 -17.65 -5.60
C TRP A 211 4.18 -18.59 -5.63
N GLY A 212 3.98 -19.90 -5.44
CA GLY A 212 4.94 -20.97 -5.78
C GLY A 212 6.16 -21.16 -4.85
N GLU A 213 6.57 -20.14 -4.09
CA GLU A 213 7.62 -20.23 -3.08
C GLU A 213 7.04 -20.11 -1.67
N SER A 214 7.57 -20.88 -0.71
CA SER A 214 7.24 -20.68 0.71
C SER A 214 7.84 -19.36 1.20
N LEU A 215 7.05 -18.57 1.91
CA LEU A 215 7.53 -17.45 2.69
C LEU A 215 8.52 -17.98 3.74
N VAL A 216 9.82 -17.84 3.49
CA VAL A 216 10.86 -18.07 4.50
C VAL A 216 10.98 -16.78 5.30
N GLY A 217 10.06 -16.60 6.23
CA GLY A 217 10.04 -15.49 7.18
C GLY A 217 9.80 -16.03 8.59
N PRO A 218 10.36 -15.40 9.63
CA PRO A 218 10.19 -15.84 11.01
C PRO A 218 8.71 -15.77 11.41
N SER A 219 8.17 -16.93 11.77
CA SER A 219 6.80 -17.11 12.28
C SER A 219 6.74 -16.77 13.76
N SER A 220 5.64 -16.18 14.22
CA SER A 220 5.34 -16.01 15.65
C SER A 220 5.27 -17.33 16.43
N GLN A 221 5.15 -18.47 15.73
CA GLN A 221 5.24 -19.80 16.34
C GLN A 221 6.68 -20.29 16.60
N TRP A 222 7.70 -19.62 16.08
CA TRP A 222 9.10 -20.06 16.18
C TRP A 222 9.85 -19.54 17.40
N VAL A 223 9.19 -18.72 18.22
CA VAL A 223 9.80 -18.12 19.42
C VAL A 223 9.02 -18.55 20.65
N ASP A 224 9.70 -19.22 21.56
CA ASP A 224 9.18 -19.53 22.89
C ASP A 224 9.02 -18.22 23.69
N PRO A 225 7.78 -17.80 24.02
CA PRO A 225 7.55 -16.57 24.78
C PRO A 225 8.16 -16.62 26.20
N ALA A 226 8.57 -17.79 26.68
CA ALA A 226 9.32 -17.91 27.93
C ALA A 226 10.80 -17.51 27.80
N GLN A 227 11.37 -17.52 26.58
CA GLN A 227 12.79 -17.16 26.35
C GLN A 227 13.00 -15.69 26.00
N PHE A 228 12.00 -14.99 25.47
CA PHE A 228 12.11 -13.58 25.08
C PHE A 228 10.89 -12.78 25.57
N PRO A 229 10.82 -12.45 26.87
CA PRO A 229 9.77 -11.59 27.39
C PRO A 229 9.96 -10.14 26.90
N VAL A 230 8.82 -9.49 26.61
CA VAL A 230 8.68 -8.10 26.16
C VAL A 230 9.19 -7.12 27.22
#